data_AF-A0A2G8CRG2-F1
#
_entry.id   AF-A0A2G8CRG2-F1
#
_cell.length_a   1.000
_cell.length_b   1.000
_cell.length_c   1.000
_cell.angle_alpha   90.00
_cell.angle_beta   90.00
_cell.angle_gamma   90.00
#
_symmetry.space_group_name_H-M   'P 1'
#
loop_
_entity.id
_entity.type
_entity.pdbx_description
1 polymer ?
#
loop_
_entity_poly.entity_id
_entity_poly.type
_entity_poly.pdbx_seq_one_letter_code
_entity_poly.pdbx_strand_id
1 'polypeptide(L)'
;MSLTPEDLLNHEFSITKFRDGYEVDQVDDFLDQIAAELRQHEEEKAELRKQIEELTAKLAEAEAGKSEPQVEASEQTIVVDAPAPAAAPVSAPSFGEGDAVKSSAMLQLALELHDKHVSEGEAKRDQLIRDAEATSAQLVQEAQKQRAEELRLLGEERIDFRNKIKELREFEGEYRNTLRSYIQSQLRGLEGSPEPGGAPEGLQ
;
A
#
# COMPACT_ATOMS: atom_id res chain seq x y z
N MET A 1 11.11 17.32 -14.69
CA MET A 1 12.52 16.96 -14.52
C MET A 1 12.55 15.73 -13.62
N SER A 2 12.44 14.55 -14.22
CA SER A 2 12.64 13.28 -13.51
C SER A 2 14.10 12.89 -13.68
N LEU A 3 14.75 12.48 -12.60
CA LEU A 3 16.06 11.86 -12.68
C LEU A 3 15.94 10.60 -13.54
N THR A 4 16.82 10.43 -14.52
CA THR A 4 16.93 9.18 -15.24
C THR A 4 17.77 8.18 -14.43
N PRO A 5 17.62 6.86 -14.64
CA PRO A 5 18.48 5.87 -14.00
C PRO A 5 19.97 6.12 -14.26
N GLU A 6 20.29 6.65 -15.44
CA GLU A 6 21.66 7.02 -15.85
C GLU A 6 22.19 8.24 -15.08
N ASP A 7 21.32 9.18 -14.71
CA ASP A 7 21.72 10.37 -13.93
C ASP A 7 22.11 10.01 -12.50
N LEU A 8 21.54 8.95 -11.92
CA LEU A 8 21.89 8.48 -10.58
C LEU A 8 23.25 7.78 -10.55
N LEU A 9 23.54 6.96 -11.56
CA LEU A 9 24.81 6.23 -11.66
C LEU A 9 26.00 7.16 -11.94
N ASN A 10 25.77 8.29 -12.62
CA ASN A 10 26.80 9.28 -12.90
C ASN A 10 26.93 10.35 -11.80
N HIS A 11 26.15 10.27 -10.71
CA HIS A 11 26.14 11.29 -9.67
C HIS A 11 27.20 11.02 -8.59
N GLU A 12 28.27 11.81 -8.58
CA GLU A 12 29.30 11.74 -7.54
C GLU A 12 28.94 12.58 -6.30
N PHE A 13 28.98 11.95 -5.13
CA PHE A 13 28.77 12.64 -3.85
C PHE A 13 30.10 13.16 -3.26
N SER A 14 30.09 14.36 -2.67
CA SER A 14 31.27 14.93 -2.04
C SER A 14 31.54 14.31 -0.66
N ILE A 15 32.74 13.78 -0.45
CA ILE A 15 33.14 13.15 0.83
C ILE A 15 33.37 14.22 1.91
N THR A 16 32.60 14.19 3.00
CA THR A 16 32.74 15.14 4.12
C THR A 16 33.79 14.65 5.12
N LYS A 17 34.96 15.31 5.18
CA LYS A 17 36.09 14.90 6.05
C LYS A 17 35.95 15.21 7.54
N PHE A 18 34.93 15.98 7.95
CA PHE A 18 34.81 16.53 9.31
C PHE A 18 33.50 16.18 10.02
N ARG A 19 32.69 15.27 9.47
CA ARG A 19 31.43 14.77 10.04
C ARG A 19 31.31 13.28 9.78
N ASP A 20 30.62 12.56 10.66
CA ASP A 20 30.21 11.18 10.43
C ASP A 20 29.38 11.17 9.13
N GLY A 21 29.97 10.60 8.08
CA GLY A 21 29.39 10.51 6.75
C GLY A 21 28.69 9.18 6.53
N TYR A 22 27.99 9.06 5.41
CA TYR A 22 27.54 7.77 4.92
C TYR A 22 28.73 6.99 4.36
N GLU A 23 28.76 5.68 4.59
CA GLU A 23 29.76 4.79 3.99
C GLU A 23 29.56 4.74 2.48
N VAL A 24 30.65 4.94 1.72
CA VAL A 24 30.58 5.07 0.26
C VAL A 24 29.99 3.80 -0.38
N ASP A 25 30.49 2.63 0.02
CA ASP A 25 30.03 1.35 -0.51
C ASP A 25 28.53 1.11 -0.24
N GLN A 26 28.02 1.54 0.92
CA GLN A 26 26.60 1.41 1.26
C GLN A 26 25.71 2.35 0.43
N VAL A 27 26.22 3.54 0.12
CA VAL A 27 25.53 4.48 -0.77
C VAL A 27 25.51 3.92 -2.18
N ASP A 28 26.62 3.35 -2.67
CA ASP A 28 26.71 2.74 -3.99
C ASP A 28 25.73 1.56 -4.15
N ASP A 29 25.68 0.64 -3.19
CA ASP A 29 24.73 -0.49 -3.17
C ASP A 29 23.26 0.00 -3.20
N PHE A 30 22.96 1.08 -2.48
CA PHE A 30 21.61 1.66 -2.43
C PHE A 30 21.23 2.36 -3.73
N LEU A 31 22.19 3.03 -4.39
CA LEU A 31 21.97 3.67 -5.68
C LEU A 31 21.73 2.64 -6.79
N ASP A 32 22.44 1.50 -6.76
CA ASP A 32 22.21 0.39 -7.69
C ASP A 32 20.78 -0.18 -7.54
N GLN A 33 20.30 -0.33 -6.31
CA GLN A 33 18.95 -0.78 -6.03
C GLN A 33 17.90 0.21 -6.57
N ILE A 34 18.09 1.51 -6.32
CA ILE A 34 17.19 2.57 -6.80
C ILE A 34 17.21 2.64 -8.33
N ALA A 35 18.37 2.49 -8.97
CA ALA A 35 18.49 2.52 -10.42
C ALA A 35 17.76 1.34 -11.08
N ALA A 36 17.82 0.15 -10.49
CA ALA A 36 17.07 -1.01 -10.94
C ALA A 36 15.55 -0.80 -10.83
N GLU A 37 15.07 -0.27 -9.70
CA GLU A 37 13.65 0.02 -9.48
C GLU A 37 13.14 1.13 -10.41
N LEU A 38 13.93 2.18 -10.66
CA LEU A 38 13.58 3.23 -11.61
C LEU A 38 13.48 2.71 -13.04
N ARG A 39 14.39 1.83 -13.48
CA ARG A 39 14.28 1.16 -14.80
C ARG A 39 12.99 0.34 -14.90
N GLN A 40 12.69 -0.45 -13.86
CA GLN A 40 11.45 -1.21 -13.81
C GLN A 40 10.21 -0.29 -13.92
N HIS A 41 10.18 0.82 -13.18
CA HIS A 41 9.08 1.77 -13.26
C HIS A 41 8.96 2.48 -14.61
N GLU A 42 10.08 2.74 -15.30
CA GLU A 42 10.06 3.29 -16.65
C GLU A 42 9.51 2.27 -17.67
N GLU A 43 9.87 1.00 -17.55
CA GLU A 43 9.32 -0.10 -18.36
C GLU A 43 7.81 -0.27 -18.11
N GLU A 44 7.38 -0.30 -16.86
CA GLU A 44 5.96 -0.36 -16.48
C GLU A 44 5.18 0.84 -17.02
N LYS A 45 5.73 2.06 -16.93
CA LYS A 45 5.11 3.26 -17.51
C LYS A 45 5.04 3.19 -19.03
N ALA A 46 6.06 2.66 -19.69
CA ALA A 46 6.06 2.48 -21.14
C ALA A 46 5.00 1.45 -21.56
N GLU A 47 4.88 0.35 -20.82
CA GLU A 47 3.89 -0.70 -21.06
C GLU A 47 2.46 -0.19 -20.83
N LEU A 48 2.20 0.50 -19.72
CA LEU A 48 0.90 1.12 -19.45
C LEU A 48 0.51 2.15 -20.51
N ARG A 49 1.47 2.94 -20.99
CA ARG A 49 1.22 3.89 -22.09
C ARG A 49 0.84 3.17 -23.38
N LYS A 50 1.54 2.09 -23.75
CA LYS A 50 1.17 1.27 -24.91
C LYS A 50 -0.23 0.67 -24.75
N GLN A 51 -0.58 0.17 -23.56
CA GLN A 51 -1.91 -0.37 -23.30
C GLN A 51 -2.99 0.71 -23.42
N ILE A 52 -2.73 1.93 -22.94
CA ILE A 52 -3.65 3.06 -23.12
C ILE A 52 -3.80 3.38 -24.61
N GLU A 53 -2.71 3.44 -25.38
CA GLU A 53 -2.76 3.67 -26.82
C GLU A 53 -3.55 2.58 -27.55
N GLU A 54 -3.32 1.30 -27.22
CA GLU A 54 -4.04 0.17 -27.81
C GLU A 54 -5.53 0.17 -27.43
N LEU A 55 -5.86 0.43 -26.16
CA LEU A 55 -7.25 0.54 -25.71
C LEU A 55 -7.94 1.75 -26.34
N THR A 56 -7.23 2.87 -26.49
CA THR A 56 -7.75 4.06 -27.16
C THR A 56 -7.97 3.78 -28.65
N ALA A 57 -7.08 3.04 -29.30
CA ALA A 57 -7.26 2.61 -30.69
C ALA A 57 -8.45 1.65 -30.84
N LYS A 58 -8.60 0.67 -29.94
CA LYS A 58 -9.77 -0.25 -29.92
C LYS A 58 -11.08 0.49 -29.63
N LEU A 59 -11.04 1.50 -28.76
CA LEU A 59 -12.19 2.39 -28.52
C LEU A 59 -12.50 3.21 -29.76
N ALA A 60 -11.51 3.79 -30.44
CA ALA A 60 -11.69 4.52 -31.69
C ALA A 60 -12.22 3.62 -32.82
N GLU A 61 -11.79 2.35 -32.92
CA GLU A 61 -12.35 1.38 -33.86
C GLU A 61 -13.79 0.99 -33.50
N ALA A 62 -14.10 0.86 -32.20
CA ALA A 62 -15.45 0.61 -31.73
C ALA A 62 -16.38 1.82 -31.90
N GLU A 63 -15.85 3.04 -31.80
CA GLU A 63 -16.53 4.31 -32.09
C GLU A 63 -16.65 4.56 -33.60
N ALA A 64 -15.69 4.15 -34.43
CA ALA A 64 -15.81 4.19 -35.89
C ALA A 64 -16.87 3.18 -36.40
N GLY A 65 -17.07 2.07 -35.68
CA GLY A 65 -18.21 1.17 -35.86
C GLY A 65 -19.54 1.70 -35.30
N LYS A 66 -19.51 2.81 -34.56
CA LYS A 66 -20.64 3.50 -33.92
C LYS A 66 -20.56 5.02 -34.15
N SER A 67 -20.29 5.46 -35.38
CA SER A 67 -20.42 6.86 -35.81
C SER A 67 -19.59 7.90 -35.02
N GLU A 68 -18.59 8.49 -35.66
CA GLU A 68 -18.04 9.78 -35.24
C GLU A 68 -19.10 10.92 -35.28
N PRO A 69 -18.89 12.08 -34.62
CA PRO A 69 -17.96 12.38 -33.51
C PRO A 69 -18.56 13.30 -32.42
N GLN A 70 -18.02 13.27 -31.19
CA GLN A 70 -17.85 14.51 -30.41
C GLN A 70 -16.73 14.42 -29.35
N VAL A 71 -15.56 14.93 -29.72
CA VAL A 71 -14.64 15.59 -28.79
C VAL A 71 -15.11 17.03 -28.64
N GLU A 72 -15.34 17.49 -27.42
CA GLU A 72 -14.66 18.67 -26.85
C GLU A 72 -15.25 19.04 -25.49
N ALA A 73 -14.37 19.05 -24.49
CA ALA A 73 -14.56 19.76 -23.25
C ALA A 73 -14.64 21.26 -23.55
N SER A 74 -15.84 21.83 -23.45
CA SER A 74 -16.04 23.26 -23.20
C SER A 74 -16.71 23.39 -21.84
N GLU A 75 -15.99 24.00 -20.90
CA GLU A 75 -16.55 24.58 -19.69
C GLU A 75 -17.67 25.54 -20.09
N GLN A 76 -18.93 25.15 -19.87
CA GLN A 76 -20.03 26.09 -19.74
C GLN A 76 -21.17 25.45 -18.98
N THR A 77 -21.41 26.02 -17.80
CA THR A 77 -22.59 25.85 -16.96
C THR A 77 -23.87 26.01 -17.78
N ILE A 78 -24.53 24.90 -18.12
CA ILE A 78 -25.90 24.91 -18.61
C ILE A 78 -26.81 24.77 -17.40
N VAL A 79 -27.28 25.94 -16.97
CA VAL A 79 -28.48 26.12 -16.16
C VAL A 79 -29.63 25.40 -16.86
N VAL A 80 -30.32 24.56 -16.08
CA VAL A 80 -31.67 24.04 -16.26
C VAL A 80 -32.45 24.79 -17.35
N ASP A 81 -32.60 24.18 -18.52
CA ASP A 81 -33.68 24.53 -19.44
C ASP A 81 -34.76 23.46 -19.33
N ALA A 82 -35.89 23.90 -18.82
CA ALA A 82 -37.11 23.12 -18.71
C ALA A 82 -37.72 22.96 -20.10
N PRO A 83 -38.14 21.75 -20.52
CA PRO A 83 -38.75 21.59 -21.83
C PRO A 83 -40.17 22.15 -21.79
N ALA A 84 -40.35 23.34 -22.36
CA ALA A 84 -41.66 23.85 -22.75
C ALA A 84 -42.13 23.13 -24.03
N PRO A 85 -43.40 22.69 -24.10
CA PRO A 85 -43.89 21.76 -25.12
C PRO A 85 -44.18 22.49 -26.43
N ALA A 86 -43.51 22.09 -27.51
CA ALA A 86 -43.87 22.48 -28.87
C ALA A 86 -44.99 21.55 -29.39
N ALA A 87 -46.20 22.10 -29.47
CA ALA A 87 -47.31 21.52 -30.18
C ALA A 87 -47.10 21.66 -31.70
N ALA A 88 -47.11 20.53 -32.42
CA ALA A 88 -47.41 20.47 -33.85
C ALA A 88 -48.23 19.20 -34.13
N PRO A 89 -49.38 19.29 -34.84
CA PRO A 89 -50.27 18.16 -35.06
C PRO A 89 -49.72 17.28 -36.19
N VAL A 90 -49.29 16.07 -35.85
CA VAL A 90 -49.02 15.03 -36.85
C VAL A 90 -50.30 14.25 -37.15
N SER A 91 -50.62 14.21 -38.44
CA SER A 91 -51.72 13.50 -39.05
C SER A 91 -51.78 12.03 -38.63
N ALA A 92 -52.94 11.59 -38.14
CA ALA A 92 -53.22 10.20 -37.83
C ALA A 92 -53.30 9.35 -39.10
N PRO A 93 -52.58 8.22 -39.21
CA PRO A 93 -52.94 7.17 -40.14
C PRO A 93 -54.13 6.40 -39.54
N SER A 94 -55.16 6.21 -40.35
CA SER A 94 -56.25 5.28 -40.04
C SER A 94 -55.70 3.86 -40.03
N PHE A 95 -55.48 3.30 -38.84
CA PHE A 95 -55.15 1.88 -38.69
C PHE A 95 -56.43 1.05 -38.76
N GLY A 96 -56.47 0.11 -39.69
CA GLY A 96 -57.52 -0.91 -39.75
C GLY A 96 -57.50 -1.77 -38.48
N GLU A 97 -58.68 -2.18 -38.05
CA GLU A 97 -59.01 -2.87 -36.79
C GLU A 97 -58.20 -4.16 -36.48
N GLY A 98 -57.38 -4.63 -37.43
CA GLY A 98 -56.46 -5.76 -37.27
C GLY A 98 -55.06 -5.43 -36.71
N ASP A 99 -54.63 -4.17 -36.65
CA ASP A 99 -53.31 -3.77 -36.13
C ASP A 99 -53.29 -3.53 -34.61
N ALA A 100 -54.42 -3.16 -34.00
CA ALA A 100 -54.54 -2.93 -32.56
C ALA A 100 -54.33 -4.22 -31.73
N VAL A 101 -54.80 -5.36 -32.24
CA VAL A 101 -54.66 -6.66 -31.57
C VAL A 101 -53.21 -7.16 -31.64
N LYS A 102 -52.53 -6.94 -32.77
CA LYS A 102 -51.11 -7.31 -32.96
C LYS A 102 -50.17 -6.44 -32.12
N SER A 103 -50.45 -5.15 -32.02
CA SER A 103 -49.70 -4.23 -31.16
C SER A 103 -49.93 -4.51 -29.68
N SER A 104 -51.14 -4.87 -29.25
CA SER A 104 -51.39 -5.36 -27.89
C SER A 104 -50.63 -6.65 -27.57
N ALA A 105 -50.60 -7.61 -28.50
CA ALA A 105 -49.85 -8.86 -28.33
C ALA A 105 -48.32 -8.60 -28.27
N MET A 106 -47.82 -7.64 -29.06
CA MET A 106 -46.41 -7.23 -29.03
C MET A 106 -46.04 -6.52 -27.72
N LEU A 107 -46.94 -5.69 -27.17
CA LEU A 107 -46.73 -5.03 -25.88
C LEU A 107 -46.72 -6.06 -24.74
N GLN A 108 -47.60 -7.06 -24.77
CA GLN A 108 -47.60 -8.14 -23.78
C GLN A 108 -46.29 -8.94 -23.82
N LEU A 109 -45.84 -9.32 -25.02
CA LEU A 109 -44.56 -10.01 -25.18
C LEU A 109 -43.37 -9.14 -24.74
N ALA A 110 -43.41 -7.83 -25.03
CA ALA A 110 -42.37 -6.90 -24.60
C ALA A 110 -42.32 -6.74 -23.08
N LEU A 111 -43.48 -6.69 -22.40
CA LEU A 111 -43.56 -6.66 -20.93
C LEU A 111 -43.06 -7.96 -20.31
N GLU A 112 -43.46 -9.12 -20.83
CA GLU A 112 -42.96 -10.41 -20.36
C GLU A 112 -41.44 -10.56 -20.53
N LEU A 113 -40.90 -10.12 -21.68
CA LEU A 113 -39.46 -10.12 -21.92
C LEU A 113 -38.73 -9.16 -20.98
N HIS A 114 -39.30 -7.98 -20.76
CA HIS A 114 -38.76 -7.00 -19.81
C HIS A 114 -38.73 -7.57 -18.39
N ASP A 115 -39.83 -8.12 -17.90
CA ASP A 115 -39.92 -8.67 -16.55
C ASP A 115 -38.95 -9.84 -16.36
N LYS A 116 -38.78 -10.66 -17.40
CA LYS A 116 -37.74 -11.68 -17.43
C LYS A 116 -36.34 -11.07 -17.31
N HIS A 117 -36.01 -10.06 -18.10
CA HIS A 117 -34.71 -9.38 -18.02
C HIS A 117 -34.47 -8.69 -16.69
N VAL A 118 -35.50 -8.09 -16.08
CA VAL A 118 -35.41 -7.49 -14.74
C VAL A 118 -35.11 -8.57 -13.71
N SER A 119 -35.86 -9.67 -13.71
CA SER A 119 -35.63 -10.78 -12.78
C SER A 119 -34.24 -11.41 -12.94
N GLU A 120 -33.75 -11.56 -14.17
CA GLU A 120 -32.39 -12.04 -14.45
C GLU A 120 -31.32 -11.03 -13.99
N GLY A 121 -31.59 -9.74 -14.15
CA GLY A 121 -30.72 -8.67 -13.66
C GLY A 121 -30.64 -8.65 -12.13
N GLU A 122 -31.78 -8.75 -11.46
CA GLU A 122 -31.87 -8.84 -10.00
C GLU A 122 -31.17 -10.11 -9.48
N ALA A 123 -31.41 -11.26 -10.09
CA ALA A 123 -30.75 -12.50 -9.70
C ALA A 123 -29.22 -12.44 -9.85
N LYS A 124 -28.73 -11.85 -10.95
CA LYS A 124 -27.28 -11.64 -11.18
C LYS A 124 -26.71 -10.64 -10.18
N ARG A 125 -27.41 -9.53 -9.92
CA ARG A 125 -27.01 -8.53 -8.91
C ARG A 125 -26.88 -9.20 -7.54
N ASP A 126 -27.90 -9.93 -7.12
CA ASP A 126 -27.94 -10.56 -5.80
C ASP A 126 -26.92 -11.70 -5.69
N GLN A 127 -26.57 -12.35 -6.79
CA GLN A 127 -25.46 -13.29 -6.84
C GLN A 127 -24.11 -12.57 -6.66
N LEU A 128 -23.86 -11.49 -7.41
CA LEU A 128 -22.63 -10.72 -7.29
C LEU A 128 -22.46 -10.10 -5.91
N ILE A 129 -23.55 -9.63 -5.28
CA ILE A 129 -23.52 -9.12 -3.91
C ILE A 129 -23.12 -10.23 -2.95
N ARG A 130 -23.71 -11.43 -3.05
CA ARG A 130 -23.35 -12.56 -2.18
C ARG A 130 -21.91 -13.01 -2.37
N ASP A 131 -21.41 -13.04 -3.60
CA ASP A 131 -20.04 -13.42 -3.90
C ASP A 131 -19.05 -12.34 -3.37
N ALA A 132 -19.38 -11.06 -3.52
CA ALA A 132 -18.61 -9.94 -2.97
C ALA A 132 -18.61 -9.94 -1.43
N GLU A 133 -19.75 -10.19 -0.80
CA GLU A 133 -19.86 -10.30 0.65
C GLU A 133 -19.07 -11.51 1.18
N ALA A 134 -19.15 -12.66 0.52
CA ALA A 134 -18.39 -13.85 0.89
C ALA A 134 -16.87 -13.63 0.79
N THR A 135 -16.40 -13.05 -0.32
CA THR A 135 -14.97 -12.76 -0.52
C THR A 135 -14.47 -11.70 0.45
N SER A 136 -15.25 -10.64 0.71
CA SER A 136 -14.89 -9.62 1.70
C SER A 136 -14.81 -10.20 3.12
N ALA A 137 -15.76 -11.06 3.50
CA ALA A 137 -15.74 -11.72 4.80
C ALA A 137 -14.52 -12.63 4.95
N GLN A 138 -14.14 -13.37 3.90
CA GLN A 138 -12.93 -14.19 3.88
C GLN A 138 -11.67 -13.32 4.03
N LEU A 139 -11.56 -12.24 3.27
CA LEU A 139 -10.41 -11.34 3.34
C LEU A 139 -10.27 -10.70 4.73
N VAL A 140 -11.38 -10.26 5.33
CA VAL A 140 -11.39 -9.72 6.69
C VAL A 140 -10.97 -10.77 7.71
N GLN A 141 -11.45 -12.01 7.59
CA GLN A 141 -11.03 -13.09 8.48
C GLN A 141 -9.55 -13.43 8.33
N GLU A 142 -9.02 -13.46 7.11
CA GLU A 142 -7.60 -13.70 6.86
C GLU A 142 -6.74 -12.58 7.41
N ALA A 143 -7.09 -11.31 7.15
CA ALA A 143 -6.39 -10.16 7.70
C ALA A 143 -6.43 -10.15 9.24
N GLN A 144 -7.56 -10.52 9.85
CA GLN A 144 -7.66 -10.66 11.30
C GLN A 144 -6.77 -11.78 11.85
N LYS A 145 -6.67 -12.93 11.16
CA LYS A 145 -5.78 -14.02 11.55
C LYS A 145 -4.31 -13.63 11.44
N GLN A 146 -3.91 -13.02 10.33
CA GLN A 146 -2.54 -12.53 10.13
C GLN A 146 -2.16 -11.52 11.22
N ARG A 147 -3.04 -10.56 11.50
CA ARG A 147 -2.86 -9.59 12.59
C ARG A 147 -2.74 -10.27 13.96
N ALA A 148 -3.55 -11.28 14.24
CA ALA A 148 -3.49 -12.00 15.52
C ALA A 148 -2.17 -12.75 15.68
N GLU A 149 -1.66 -13.41 14.62
CA GLU A 149 -0.37 -14.08 14.64
C GLU A 149 0.80 -13.09 14.78
N GLU A 150 0.76 -11.96 14.06
CA GLU A 150 1.79 -10.92 14.18
C GLU A 150 1.82 -10.37 15.62
N LEU A 151 0.66 -10.04 16.19
CA LEU A 151 0.59 -9.59 17.59
C LEU A 151 1.06 -10.67 18.58
N ARG A 152 0.86 -11.95 18.27
CA ARG A 152 1.37 -13.06 19.08
C ARG A 152 2.91 -13.09 19.04
N LEU A 153 3.50 -13.04 17.85
CA LEU A 153 4.94 -13.03 17.64
C LEU A 153 5.60 -11.81 18.31
N LEU A 154 5.09 -10.60 18.06
CA LEU A 154 5.57 -9.37 18.71
C LEU A 154 5.40 -9.46 20.24
N GLY A 155 4.33 -10.11 20.71
CA GLY A 155 4.08 -10.35 22.12
C GLY A 155 5.13 -11.24 22.79
N GLU A 156 5.54 -12.31 22.09
CA GLU A 156 6.59 -13.25 22.48
C GLU A 156 7.97 -12.56 22.49
N GLU A 157 8.35 -11.90 21.39
CA GLU A 157 9.61 -11.15 21.30
C GLU A 157 9.72 -10.08 22.40
N ARG A 158 8.63 -9.35 22.67
CA ARG A 158 8.60 -8.36 23.75
C ARG A 158 8.83 -9.01 25.12
N ILE A 159 8.33 -10.22 25.36
CA ILE A 159 8.58 -10.96 26.60
C ILE A 159 10.04 -11.41 26.67
N ASP A 160 10.60 -11.90 25.57
CA ASP A 160 11.99 -12.34 25.48
C ASP A 160 12.96 -11.18 25.72
N PHE A 161 12.77 -10.04 25.06
CA PHE A 161 13.55 -8.83 25.31
C PHE A 161 13.40 -8.34 26.75
N ARG A 162 12.20 -8.41 27.32
CA ARG A 162 11.98 -8.03 28.72
C ARG A 162 12.74 -8.95 29.68
N ASN A 163 12.76 -10.25 29.40
CA ASN A 163 13.52 -11.23 30.20
C ASN A 163 15.01 -10.98 30.04
N LYS A 164 15.50 -10.72 28.83
CA LYS A 164 16.92 -10.42 28.59
C LYS A 164 17.36 -9.14 29.30
N ILE A 165 16.53 -8.11 29.33
CA ILE A 165 16.79 -6.87 30.08
C ILE A 165 16.91 -7.17 31.58
N LYS A 166 16.05 -8.03 32.15
CA LYS A 166 16.15 -8.41 33.56
C LYS A 166 17.44 -9.15 33.85
N GLU A 167 17.77 -10.16 33.03
CA GLU A 167 19.01 -10.94 33.15
C GLU A 167 20.25 -10.02 33.09
N LEU A 168 20.30 -9.06 32.16
CA LEU A 168 21.40 -8.12 32.06
C LEU A 168 21.51 -7.19 33.28
N ARG A 169 20.39 -6.77 33.87
CA ARG A 169 20.39 -5.95 35.09
C ARG A 169 20.84 -6.74 36.31
N GLU A 170 20.42 -7.99 36.42
CA GLU A 170 20.88 -8.91 37.47
C GLU A 170 22.38 -9.15 37.33
N PHE A 171 22.85 -9.47 36.13
CA PHE A 171 24.27 -9.63 35.81
C PHE A 171 25.09 -8.37 36.13
N GLU A 172 24.60 -7.18 35.76
CA GLU A 172 25.26 -5.92 36.09
C GLU A 172 25.35 -5.72 37.62
N GLY A 173 24.27 -6.00 38.33
CA GLY A 173 24.23 -5.91 39.80
C GLY A 173 25.23 -6.85 40.46
N GLU A 174 25.25 -8.11 40.05
CA GLU A 174 26.19 -9.13 40.52
C GLU A 174 27.64 -8.78 40.18
N TYR A 175 27.90 -8.30 38.97
CA TYR A 175 29.23 -7.85 38.54
C TYR A 175 29.72 -6.67 39.38
N ARG A 176 28.88 -5.64 39.59
CA ARG A 176 29.22 -4.50 40.45
C ARG A 176 29.48 -4.92 41.90
N ASN A 177 28.69 -5.84 42.44
CA ASN A 177 28.90 -6.37 43.79
C ASN A 177 30.21 -7.17 43.90
N THR A 178 30.49 -8.03 42.92
CA THR A 178 31.72 -8.81 42.85
C THR A 178 32.94 -7.90 42.76
N LEU A 179 32.90 -6.90 41.88
CA LEU A 179 33.96 -5.91 41.72
C LEU A 179 34.17 -5.09 43.01
N ARG A 180 33.08 -4.65 43.66
CA ARG A 180 33.16 -3.95 44.95
C ARG A 180 33.81 -4.81 46.02
N SER A 181 33.39 -6.07 46.15
CA SER A 181 33.97 -7.01 47.12
C SER A 181 35.44 -7.29 46.84
N TYR A 182 35.82 -7.44 45.56
CA TYR A 182 37.20 -7.64 45.14
C TYR A 182 38.08 -6.44 45.53
N ILE A 183 37.65 -5.22 45.20
CA ILE A 183 38.37 -3.98 45.55
C ILE A 183 38.47 -3.83 47.08
N GLN A 184 37.39 -4.09 47.83
CA GLN A 184 37.42 -4.04 49.30
C GLN A 184 38.37 -5.08 49.91
N SER A 185 38.41 -6.29 49.35
CA SER A 185 39.37 -7.32 49.78
C SER A 185 40.81 -6.91 49.49
N GLN A 186 41.08 -6.30 48.33
CA GLN A 186 42.41 -5.79 48.00
C GLN A 186 42.83 -4.66 48.95
N LEU A 187 41.93 -3.69 49.22
CA LEU A 187 42.19 -2.61 50.17
C LEU A 187 42.48 -3.16 51.57
N ARG A 188 41.66 -4.10 52.07
CA ARG A 188 41.91 -4.76 53.36
C ARG A 188 43.24 -5.51 53.38
N GLY A 189 43.61 -6.16 52.27
CA GLY A 189 44.91 -6.82 52.13
C GLY A 189 46.09 -5.84 52.21
N LEU A 190 45.93 -4.62 51.69
CA LEU A 190 46.92 -3.56 51.79
C LEU A 190 46.98 -2.94 53.20
N GLU A 191 45.84 -2.69 53.84
CA GLU A 191 45.78 -2.20 55.23
C GLU A 191 46.28 -3.25 56.24
N GLY A 192 45.99 -4.52 55.97
CA GLY A 192 46.40 -5.66 56.78
C GLY A 192 47.81 -6.15 56.51
N SER A 193 48.47 -5.65 55.45
CA SER A 193 49.92 -5.76 55.31
C SER A 193 50.52 -4.77 56.31
N PRO A 194 50.97 -5.24 57.49
CA PRO A 194 51.63 -4.32 58.40
C PRO A 194 52.87 -3.80 57.67
N GLU A 195 53.17 -2.51 57.80
CA GLU A 195 54.53 -2.08 57.53
C GLU A 195 55.47 -3.05 58.26
N PRO A 196 56.54 -3.56 57.62
CA PRO A 196 57.57 -4.27 58.35
C PRO A 196 58.16 -3.28 59.36
N GLY A 197 57.62 -3.30 60.58
CA GLY A 197 58.10 -2.52 61.70
C GLY A 197 59.55 -2.91 61.94
N GLY A 198 60.45 -1.99 61.64
CA GLY A 198 61.87 -2.24 61.76
C GLY A 198 62.73 -1.19 61.07
N ALA A 199 62.48 0.10 61.34
CA ALA A 199 63.60 1.03 61.29
C ALA A 199 64.56 0.60 62.41
N PRO A 200 65.82 0.21 62.13
CA PRO A 200 66.76 -0.11 63.20
C PRO A 200 67.04 1.17 63.98
N GLU A 201 66.50 1.20 65.19
CA GLU A 201 66.88 2.11 66.26
C GLU A 201 68.38 1.87 66.56
N GLY A 202 69.19 2.91 66.35
CA GLY A 202 70.52 3.03 66.95
C GLY A 202 71.66 2.33 66.23
N LEU A 203 72.52 3.13 65.61
CA LEU A 203 73.95 3.03 65.87
C LEU A 203 74.55 4.44 65.91
N GLN A 204 75.20 4.70 67.04
CA GLN A 204 76.05 5.85 67.36
C GLN A 204 77.20 5.99 66.36
#